data_AF-A0A6J4NUA2-F1
#
_entry.id   AF-A0A6J4NUA2-F1
#
_cell.length_a   1.000
_cell.length_b   1.000
_cell.length_c   1.000
_cell.angle_alpha   90.00
_cell.angle_beta   90.00
_cell.angle_gamma   90.00
#
_symmetry.space_group_name_H-M   'P 1'
#
loop_
_entity.id
_entity.type
_entity.pdbx_description
1 polymer ?
#
loop_
_entity_poly.entity_id
_entity_poly.type
_entity_poly.pdbx_seq_one_letter_code
_entity_poly.pdbx_strand_id
1 'polypeptide(L)'
;MKSENNRHAPCDDRKSECGMSLLAILAVMTLFSIALLAVAPTVQQGVQREKELEAIRRGEEVAEAIRQYVAANQGRLPDSIDDLLEGIPVGTKKRQILRPSAAIDPLSADGKWRLVEPTTKAFQNFGRRVQAYNNGALPSSPEPRVFLDRYVTAALVNVLDTQSESDLEDESEEEIEIKTDKAPFIGVASQSRSRSVVAYYGIENHSKWIFTPLFRGAGVSSVNPQGGIPNTPPIRTPTPNPTPSR
;
A
#
# COMPACT_ATOMS: atom_id res chain seq x y z
N MET A 1 -15.88 -15.76 -98.25
CA MET A 1 -16.90 -14.92 -97.56
C MET A 1 -17.83 -15.85 -96.79
N LYS A 2 -18.19 -15.44 -95.55
CA LYS A 2 -18.92 -16.12 -94.45
C LYS A 2 -17.99 -16.81 -93.43
N SER A 3 -17.55 -16.14 -92.35
CA SER A 3 -18.28 -15.66 -91.12
C SER A 3 -18.68 -16.86 -90.25
N GLU A 4 -17.87 -17.19 -89.22
CA GLU A 4 -18.06 -16.87 -87.78
C GLU A 4 -19.03 -17.84 -87.08
N ASN A 5 -18.90 -18.24 -85.82
CA ASN A 5 -17.91 -18.07 -84.76
C ASN A 5 -18.22 -19.20 -83.76
N ASN A 6 -17.17 -19.83 -83.23
CA ASN A 6 -17.28 -20.97 -82.33
C ASN A 6 -17.62 -20.48 -80.91
N ARG A 7 -18.49 -21.24 -80.25
CA ARG A 7 -18.94 -21.09 -78.86
C ARG A 7 -17.75 -20.89 -77.93
N HIS A 8 -17.80 -19.90 -77.04
CA HIS A 8 -17.16 -19.97 -75.72
C HIS A 8 -18.07 -19.24 -74.71
N ALA A 9 -18.71 -20.02 -73.85
CA ALA A 9 -19.32 -19.49 -72.64
C ALA A 9 -18.17 -19.06 -71.70
N PRO A 10 -18.23 -17.87 -71.07
CA PRO A 10 -17.29 -17.55 -70.02
C PRO A 10 -17.55 -18.44 -68.81
N CYS A 11 -16.52 -19.17 -68.38
CA CYS A 11 -16.52 -19.90 -67.11
C CYS A 11 -16.68 -18.89 -65.96
N ASP A 12 -17.73 -19.07 -65.18
CA ASP A 12 -18.04 -18.25 -64.00
C ASP A 12 -17.22 -18.77 -62.80
N ASP A 13 -16.00 -18.27 -62.65
CA ASP A 13 -15.08 -18.58 -61.54
C ASP A 13 -15.22 -17.57 -60.39
N ARG A 14 -16.43 -17.43 -59.85
CA ARG A 14 -16.74 -16.49 -58.74
C ARG A 14 -17.54 -17.11 -57.60
N LYS A 15 -17.42 -18.43 -57.37
CA LYS A 15 -18.11 -19.10 -56.25
C LYS A 15 -17.20 -19.47 -55.08
N SER A 16 -15.88 -19.31 -55.22
CA SER A 16 -14.88 -19.61 -54.19
C SER A 16 -14.64 -18.46 -53.20
N GLU A 17 -15.10 -17.25 -53.52
CA GLU A 17 -14.77 -16.02 -52.77
C GLU A 17 -15.72 -15.74 -51.60
N CYS A 18 -16.89 -16.40 -51.53
CA CYS A 18 -17.93 -16.08 -50.56
C CYS A 18 -17.77 -16.75 -49.18
N GLY A 19 -16.90 -17.78 -49.08
CA GLY A 19 -16.63 -18.47 -47.80
C GLY A 19 -15.35 -18.00 -47.09
N MET A 20 -14.37 -17.51 -47.85
CA MET A 20 -13.06 -17.15 -47.31
C MET A 20 -13.06 -15.81 -46.57
N SER A 21 -13.91 -14.86 -46.96
CA SER A 21 -14.04 -13.57 -46.26
C SER A 21 -14.57 -13.73 -44.83
N LEU A 22 -15.56 -14.61 -44.63
CA LEU A 22 -16.09 -14.95 -43.31
C LEU A 22 -15.02 -15.61 -42.43
N LEU A 23 -14.31 -16.61 -42.98
CA LEU A 23 -13.22 -17.29 -42.27
C LEU A 23 -12.08 -16.34 -41.91
N ALA A 24 -11.72 -15.42 -42.82
CA ALA A 24 -10.70 -14.41 -42.56
C ALA A 24 -11.12 -13.45 -41.44
N ILE A 25 -12.37 -12.99 -41.41
CA ILE A 25 -12.89 -12.13 -40.32
C ILE A 25 -12.90 -12.91 -39.00
N LEU A 26 -13.36 -14.16 -38.99
CA LEU A 26 -13.35 -15.00 -37.78
C LEU A 26 -11.91 -15.23 -37.28
N ALA A 27 -10.96 -15.46 -38.18
CA ALA A 27 -9.54 -15.58 -37.83
C ALA A 27 -8.97 -14.28 -37.24
N VAL A 28 -9.28 -13.12 -37.82
CA VAL A 28 -8.84 -11.82 -37.30
C VAL A 28 -9.48 -11.52 -35.94
N MET A 29 -10.78 -11.79 -35.77
CA MET A 29 -11.49 -11.55 -34.51
C MET A 29 -11.00 -12.48 -33.39
N THR A 30 -10.71 -13.73 -33.70
CA THR A 30 -10.12 -14.68 -32.73
C THR A 30 -8.70 -14.28 -32.35
N LEU A 31 -7.86 -13.88 -33.31
CA LEU A 31 -6.52 -13.35 -33.02
C LEU A 31 -6.59 -12.07 -32.16
N PHE A 32 -7.53 -11.17 -32.44
CA PHE A 32 -7.73 -9.96 -31.65
C PHE A 32 -8.18 -10.28 -30.21
N SER A 33 -9.05 -11.28 -30.05
CA SER A 33 -9.53 -11.73 -28.73
C SER A 33 -8.40 -12.33 -27.88
N ILE A 34 -7.52 -13.13 -28.50
CA ILE A 34 -6.31 -13.67 -27.84
C ILE A 34 -5.36 -12.53 -27.46
N ALA A 35 -5.18 -11.54 -28.33
CA ALA A 35 -4.32 -10.39 -28.06
C ALA A 35 -4.80 -9.56 -26.85
N LEU A 36 -6.11 -9.35 -26.70
CA LEU A 36 -6.68 -8.61 -25.56
C LEU A 36 -6.48 -9.31 -24.21
N LEU A 37 -6.55 -10.65 -24.19
CA LEU A 37 -6.32 -11.43 -22.96
C LEU A 37 -4.91 -11.26 -22.40
N ALA A 38 -3.92 -10.99 -23.25
CA ALA A 38 -2.53 -10.77 -22.83
C ALA A 38 -2.34 -9.48 -22.01
N VAL A 39 -3.26 -8.51 -22.09
CA VAL A 39 -3.15 -7.20 -21.42
C VAL A 39 -3.88 -7.16 -20.06
N ALA A 40 -4.79 -8.11 -19.79
CA ALA A 40 -5.57 -8.13 -18.54
C ALA A 40 -4.75 -8.10 -17.23
N PRO A 41 -3.67 -8.90 -17.04
CA PRO A 41 -2.96 -8.93 -15.75
C PRO A 41 -2.20 -7.64 -15.44
N THR A 42 -1.73 -6.91 -16.45
CA THR A 42 -0.96 -5.66 -16.24
C THR A 42 -1.86 -4.52 -15.75
N VAL A 43 -3.10 -4.46 -16.24
CA VAL A 43 -4.09 -3.46 -15.80
C VAL A 43 -4.49 -3.71 -14.35
N GLN A 44 -4.69 -4.96 -13.95
CA GLN A 44 -5.03 -5.31 -12.57
C GLN A 44 -3.92 -4.90 -11.59
N GLN A 45 -2.65 -5.14 -11.95
CA GLN A 45 -1.50 -4.70 -11.16
C GLN A 45 -1.39 -3.17 -11.09
N GLY A 46 -1.71 -2.46 -12.17
CA GLY A 46 -1.76 -1.00 -12.18
C GLY A 46 -2.78 -0.45 -11.19
N VAL A 47 -4.01 -0.96 -11.24
CA VAL A 47 -5.08 -0.56 -10.31
C VAL A 47 -4.75 -0.91 -8.87
N GLN A 48 -4.18 -2.10 -8.62
CA GLN A 48 -3.74 -2.49 -7.29
C GLN A 48 -2.69 -1.52 -6.75
N ARG A 49 -1.66 -1.22 -7.56
CA ARG A 49 -0.61 -0.28 -7.19
C ARG A 49 -1.15 1.12 -6.90
N GLU A 50 -2.11 1.61 -7.67
CA GLU A 50 -2.75 2.91 -7.42
C GLU A 50 -3.48 2.91 -6.07
N LYS A 51 -4.22 1.84 -5.76
CA LYS A 51 -4.86 1.68 -4.45
C LYS A 51 -3.86 1.60 -3.31
N GLU A 52 -2.73 0.91 -3.50
CA GLU A 52 -1.66 0.81 -2.52
C GLU A 52 -1.01 2.17 -2.24
N LEU A 53 -0.71 2.95 -3.28
CA LEU A 53 -0.17 4.31 -3.13
C LEU A 53 -1.16 5.23 -2.43
N GLU A 54 -2.45 5.10 -2.76
CA GLU A 54 -3.50 5.84 -2.06
C GLU A 54 -3.65 5.39 -0.60
N ALA A 55 -3.54 4.08 -0.31
CA ALA A 55 -3.59 3.54 1.04
C ALA A 55 -2.45 4.09 1.89
N ILE A 56 -1.24 4.14 1.32
CA ILE A 56 -0.10 4.78 1.97
C ILE A 56 -0.46 6.23 2.26
N ARG A 57 -0.78 7.05 1.25
CA ARG A 57 -1.12 8.48 1.45
C ARG A 57 -2.19 8.71 2.53
N ARG A 58 -3.28 7.95 2.48
CA ARG A 58 -4.38 8.05 3.47
C ARG A 58 -3.93 7.61 4.86
N GLY A 59 -3.19 6.50 4.96
CA GLY A 59 -2.60 6.03 6.21
C GLY A 59 -1.61 7.04 6.81
N GLU A 60 -0.82 7.73 5.98
CA GLU A 60 0.06 8.81 6.43
C GLU A 60 -0.71 10.02 6.96
N GLU A 61 -1.81 10.41 6.32
CA GLU A 61 -2.71 11.44 6.84
C GLU A 61 -3.34 11.04 8.18
N VAL A 62 -3.69 9.77 8.38
CA VAL A 62 -4.16 9.26 9.67
C VAL A 62 -3.06 9.35 10.72
N ALA A 63 -1.85 8.89 10.42
CA ALA A 63 -0.72 8.99 11.35
C ALA A 63 -0.40 10.44 11.74
N GLU A 64 -0.47 11.36 10.76
CA GLU A 64 -0.33 12.80 10.97
C GLU A 64 -1.41 13.35 11.90
N ALA A 65 -2.67 12.94 11.71
CA ALA A 65 -3.76 13.31 12.59
C ALA A 65 -3.55 12.79 14.02
N ILE A 66 -3.12 11.54 14.19
CA ILE A 66 -2.79 10.98 15.52
C ILE A 66 -1.73 11.84 16.21
N ARG A 67 -0.67 12.27 15.49
CA ARG A 67 0.35 13.16 16.06
C ARG A 67 -0.26 14.45 16.60
N GLN A 68 -1.10 15.12 15.80
CA GLN A 68 -1.73 16.38 16.20
C GLN A 68 -2.71 16.19 17.37
N TYR A 69 -3.42 15.06 17.41
CA TYR A 69 -4.32 14.71 18.51
C TYR A 69 -3.56 14.51 19.82
N VAL A 70 -2.51 13.69 19.78
CA VAL A 70 -1.62 13.43 20.92
C VAL A 70 -0.98 14.74 21.40
N ALA A 71 -0.54 15.61 20.50
CA ALA A 71 0.00 16.92 20.85
C ALA A 71 -1.01 17.81 21.59
N ALA A 72 -2.26 17.83 21.13
CA ALA A 72 -3.32 18.66 21.70
C ALA A 72 -3.83 18.14 23.06
N ASN A 73 -3.86 16.81 23.22
CA ASN A 73 -4.45 16.13 24.38
C ASN A 73 -3.39 15.63 25.38
N GLN A 74 -2.23 16.31 25.46
CA GLN A 74 -1.16 16.02 26.42
C GLN A 74 -0.69 14.54 26.36
N GLY A 75 -0.74 14.00 25.14
CA GLY A 75 -0.39 12.67 24.71
C GLY A 75 -1.31 11.52 25.11
N ARG A 76 -2.57 11.82 25.41
CA ARG A 76 -3.64 10.81 25.33
C ARG A 76 -3.81 10.35 23.87
N LEU A 77 -3.91 9.04 23.66
CA LEU A 77 -4.22 8.46 22.35
C LEU A 77 -5.70 8.62 22.01
N PRO A 78 -6.04 8.71 20.70
CA PRO A 78 -7.43 8.58 20.27
C PRO A 78 -7.98 7.18 20.59
N ASP A 79 -9.26 7.11 20.93
CA ASP A 79 -9.95 5.85 21.22
C ASP A 79 -10.62 5.28 19.94
N SER A 80 -10.87 6.13 18.93
CA SER A 80 -11.43 5.75 17.63
C SER A 80 -10.98 6.67 16.48
N ILE A 81 -11.21 6.26 15.22
CA ILE A 81 -10.98 7.12 14.04
C ILE A 81 -11.87 8.37 14.08
N ASP A 82 -13.06 8.26 14.65
CA ASP A 82 -14.03 9.35 14.70
C ASP A 82 -13.52 10.52 15.56
N ASP A 83 -12.70 10.24 16.59
CA ASP A 83 -12.04 11.27 17.40
C ASP A 83 -11.09 12.14 16.55
N LEU A 84 -10.47 11.55 15.52
CA LEU A 84 -9.60 12.26 14.59
C LEU A 84 -10.41 13.09 13.57
N LEU A 85 -11.61 12.62 13.21
CA LEU A 85 -12.53 13.33 12.32
C LEU A 85 -13.19 14.52 13.02
N GLU A 86 -13.54 14.38 14.30
CA GLU A 86 -14.10 15.46 15.12
C GLU A 86 -13.12 16.63 15.27
N GLY A 87 -11.82 16.32 15.32
CA GLY A 87 -10.76 17.30 15.36
C GLY A 87 -10.30 17.67 16.78
N ILE A 88 -9.40 18.63 16.86
CA ILE A 88 -8.81 19.07 18.13
C ILE A 88 -9.35 20.44 18.56
N PRO A 89 -9.48 20.72 19.87
CA PRO A 89 -9.84 22.05 20.35
C PRO A 89 -8.69 23.05 20.10
N VAL A 90 -9.01 24.17 19.45
CA VAL A 90 -8.13 25.32 19.26
C VAL A 90 -8.88 26.56 19.77
N GLY A 91 -8.65 26.89 21.04
CA GLY A 91 -9.43 27.93 21.74
C GLY A 91 -10.89 27.49 21.91
N THR A 92 -11.81 28.23 21.30
CA THR A 92 -13.27 27.96 21.37
C THR A 92 -13.80 27.11 20.22
N LYS A 93 -12.99 26.83 19.19
CA LYS A 93 -13.41 26.08 17.99
C LYS A 93 -12.66 24.76 17.90
N LYS A 94 -13.25 23.78 17.20
CA LYS A 94 -12.56 22.55 16.82
C LYS A 94 -11.92 22.73 15.44
N ARG A 95 -10.66 22.33 15.31
CA ARG A 95 -9.91 22.30 14.06
C ARG A 95 -9.86 20.86 13.57
N GLN A 96 -10.34 20.64 12.35
CA GLN A 96 -10.23 19.34 11.68
C GLN A 96 -8.76 18.98 11.45
N ILE A 97 -8.38 17.76 11.83
CA ILE A 97 -7.01 17.22 11.66
C ILE A 97 -6.94 16.08 10.65
N LEU A 98 -8.06 15.37 10.42
CA LEU A 98 -8.16 14.28 9.47
C LEU A 98 -9.19 14.60 8.37
N ARG A 99 -8.82 14.34 7.12
CA ARG A 99 -9.77 14.40 6.00
C ARG A 99 -10.71 13.19 6.05
N PRO A 100 -12.01 13.34 5.78
CA PRO A 100 -12.95 12.21 5.77
C PRO A 100 -12.55 11.06 4.84
N SER A 101 -11.90 11.38 3.71
CA SER A 101 -11.41 10.36 2.78
C SER A 101 -10.24 9.54 3.35
N ALA A 102 -9.41 10.11 4.22
CA ALA A 102 -8.29 9.40 4.83
C ALA A 102 -8.74 8.41 5.91
N ALA A 103 -9.93 8.59 6.48
CA ALA A 103 -10.53 7.64 7.42
C ALA A 103 -10.96 6.31 6.78
N ILE A 104 -10.93 6.20 5.45
CA ILE A 104 -11.35 5.01 4.70
C ILE A 104 -10.12 4.32 4.09
N ASP A 105 -9.91 3.05 4.43
CA ASP A 105 -8.89 2.18 3.84
C ASP A 105 -9.31 1.72 2.43
N PRO A 106 -8.60 2.08 1.35
CA PRO A 106 -8.95 1.65 -0.01
C PRO A 106 -8.63 0.17 -0.31
N LEU A 107 -7.89 -0.51 0.58
CA LEU A 107 -7.51 -1.92 0.43
C LEU A 107 -8.44 -2.86 1.19
N SER A 108 -9.15 -2.37 2.21
CA SER A 108 -10.13 -3.16 2.96
C SER A 108 -11.47 -3.23 2.23
N ALA A 109 -12.14 -4.39 2.30
CA ALA A 109 -13.44 -4.59 1.68
C ALA A 109 -14.56 -3.77 2.36
N ASP A 110 -14.45 -3.58 3.67
CA ASP A 110 -15.38 -2.76 4.49
C ASP A 110 -14.94 -1.29 4.59
N GLY A 111 -13.78 -0.95 4.02
CA GLY A 111 -13.20 0.39 4.06
C GLY A 111 -12.67 0.84 5.43
N LYS A 112 -12.62 -0.04 6.43
CA LYS A 112 -12.19 0.36 7.79
C LYS A 112 -10.70 0.07 8.00
N TRP A 113 -10.05 0.99 8.72
CA TRP A 113 -8.70 0.77 9.22
C TRP A 113 -8.71 -0.16 10.43
N ARG A 114 -7.72 -1.05 10.49
CA ARG A 114 -7.40 -1.79 11.70
C ARG A 114 -6.64 -0.88 12.66
N LEU A 115 -7.11 -0.77 13.89
CA LEU A 115 -6.48 -0.01 14.95
C LEU A 115 -5.30 -0.79 15.54
N VAL A 116 -4.14 -0.15 15.64
CA VAL A 116 -2.91 -0.76 16.19
C VAL A 116 -2.60 -0.14 17.54
N GLU A 117 -2.63 -0.96 18.58
CA GLU A 117 -2.31 -0.55 19.95
C GLU A 117 -0.78 -0.50 20.16
N PRO A 118 -0.27 0.37 21.05
CA PRO A 118 1.16 0.48 21.32
C PRO A 118 1.81 -0.79 21.88
N THR A 119 1.02 -1.66 22.52
CA THR A 119 1.50 -2.85 23.24
C THR A 119 1.36 -4.14 22.42
N THR A 120 0.77 -4.09 21.22
CA THR A 120 0.60 -5.27 20.38
C THR A 120 1.94 -5.78 19.84
N LYS A 121 2.13 -7.10 19.77
CA LYS A 121 3.30 -7.73 19.14
C LYS A 121 3.54 -7.24 17.71
N ALA A 122 2.47 -7.12 16.91
CA ALA A 122 2.52 -6.57 15.56
C ALA A 122 3.19 -5.18 15.49
N PHE A 123 2.96 -4.33 16.49
CA PHE A 123 3.57 -3.00 16.57
C PHE A 123 5.07 -3.08 16.89
N GLN A 124 5.46 -3.95 17.84
CA GLN A 124 6.86 -4.19 18.19
C GLN A 124 7.65 -4.77 17.00
N ASN A 125 7.06 -5.74 16.30
CA ASN A 125 7.63 -6.34 15.09
C ASN A 125 7.82 -5.32 13.96
N PHE A 126 6.83 -4.44 13.78
CA PHE A 126 6.96 -3.33 12.85
C PHE A 126 8.13 -2.42 13.23
N GLY A 127 8.27 -2.04 14.52
CA GLY A 127 9.41 -1.27 15.01
C GLY A 127 10.76 -1.92 14.68
N ARG A 128 10.92 -3.22 14.98
CA ARG A 128 12.14 -4.01 14.64
C ARG A 128 12.45 -3.98 13.14
N ARG A 129 11.42 -4.10 12.30
CA ARG A 129 11.58 -4.08 10.85
C ARG A 129 11.95 -2.71 10.30
N VAL A 130 11.37 -1.64 10.85
CA VAL A 130 11.79 -0.27 10.53
C VAL A 130 13.23 -0.04 10.94
N GLN A 131 13.65 -0.57 12.09
CA GLN A 131 15.05 -0.50 12.54
C GLN A 131 15.97 -1.24 11.57
N ALA A 132 15.65 -2.49 11.22
CA ALA A 132 16.42 -3.30 10.27
C ALA A 132 16.51 -2.63 8.88
N TYR A 133 15.40 -2.09 8.38
CA TYR A 133 15.35 -1.37 7.11
C TYR A 133 16.26 -0.12 7.10
N ASN A 134 16.44 0.51 8.25
CA ASN A 134 17.25 1.72 8.42
C ASN A 134 18.64 1.40 9.01
N ASN A 135 19.23 0.26 8.64
CA ASN A 135 20.58 -0.16 9.04
C ASN A 135 20.78 -0.21 10.56
N GLY A 136 19.77 -0.63 11.32
CA GLY A 136 19.84 -0.76 12.77
C GLY A 136 19.45 0.50 13.55
N ALA A 137 19.13 1.61 12.88
CA ALA A 137 18.71 2.86 13.52
C ALA A 137 17.19 3.05 13.44
N LEU A 138 16.53 3.41 14.55
CA LEU A 138 15.14 3.85 14.49
C LEU A 138 15.08 5.33 14.13
N PRO A 139 14.26 5.74 13.14
CA PRO A 139 14.02 7.15 12.90
C PRO A 139 13.40 7.81 14.12
N SER A 140 13.69 9.10 14.31
CA SER A 140 13.12 9.83 15.44
C SER A 140 11.63 10.11 15.26
N SER A 141 10.92 10.21 16.38
CA SER A 141 9.54 10.68 16.37
C SER A 141 9.51 12.17 16.00
N PRO A 142 8.54 12.61 15.17
CA PRO A 142 8.30 14.01 14.88
C PRO A 142 7.83 14.77 16.14
N GLU A 143 7.99 16.09 16.16
CA GLU A 143 7.53 16.91 17.28
C GLU A 143 5.98 16.90 17.39
N PRO A 144 5.42 16.98 18.61
CA PRO A 144 6.10 17.08 19.90
C PRO A 144 6.56 15.72 20.47
N ARG A 145 7.88 15.54 20.61
CA ARG A 145 8.48 14.24 21.01
C ARG A 145 8.09 13.78 22.42
N VAL A 146 8.03 14.73 23.36
CA VAL A 146 7.74 14.46 24.78
C VAL A 146 6.48 13.59 24.97
N PHE A 147 5.46 13.78 24.13
CA PHE A 147 4.22 13.03 24.25
C PHE A 147 4.27 11.66 23.56
N LEU A 148 5.12 11.49 22.55
CA LEU A 148 5.27 10.28 21.74
C LEU A 148 6.30 9.30 22.29
N ASP A 149 7.35 9.78 22.96
CA ASP A 149 8.45 8.96 23.47
C ASP A 149 7.99 7.87 24.44
N ARG A 150 6.91 8.11 25.18
CA ARG A 150 6.28 7.10 26.06
C ARG A 150 5.81 5.83 25.32
N TYR A 151 5.49 5.95 24.02
CA TYR A 151 5.02 4.85 23.19
C TYR A 151 6.16 4.23 22.36
N VAL A 152 7.25 4.96 22.17
CA VAL A 152 8.48 4.43 21.55
C VAL A 152 9.12 3.38 22.45
N THR A 153 9.16 3.63 23.76
CA THR A 153 9.68 2.66 24.73
C THR A 153 8.89 1.36 24.71
N ALA A 154 7.55 1.41 24.57
CA ALA A 154 6.69 0.22 24.44
C ALA A 154 7.03 -0.65 23.21
N ALA A 155 7.48 -0.03 22.11
CA ALA A 155 7.96 -0.75 20.93
C ALA A 155 9.35 -1.39 21.14
N LEU A 156 10.16 -0.82 22.05
CA LEU A 156 11.56 -1.17 22.27
C LEU A 156 11.82 -2.11 23.46
N VAL A 157 10.89 -2.28 24.40
CA VAL A 157 11.14 -2.99 25.67
C VAL A 157 11.55 -4.47 25.54
N ASN A 158 11.38 -5.10 24.37
CA ASN A 158 11.83 -6.48 24.11
C ASN A 158 13.07 -6.58 23.21
N VAL A 159 13.76 -5.49 22.88
CA VAL A 159 14.94 -5.49 21.99
C VAL A 159 16.22 -5.96 22.70
N LEU A 160 16.21 -6.14 24.03
CA LEU A 160 17.37 -6.66 24.77
C LEU A 160 17.54 -8.19 24.65
N ASP A 161 16.55 -8.92 24.16
CA ASP A 161 16.72 -10.32 23.78
C ASP A 161 17.18 -10.37 22.32
N THR A 162 18.42 -10.81 22.12
CA THR A 162 19.07 -10.96 20.82
C THR A 162 18.36 -12.07 20.03
N GLN A 163 17.23 -11.73 19.41
CA GLN A 163 16.52 -12.60 18.47
C GLN A 163 16.99 -12.32 17.05
N SER A 164 17.34 -13.38 16.33
CA SER A 164 17.85 -13.37 14.98
C SER A 164 16.83 -12.83 13.96
N GLU A 165 17.32 -12.36 12.82
CA GLU A 165 16.48 -11.88 11.69
C GLU A 165 15.39 -12.88 11.26
N SER A 166 15.54 -14.18 11.60
CA SER A 166 14.57 -15.26 11.38
C SER A 166 13.21 -15.04 12.09
N ASP A 167 13.19 -14.35 13.23
CA ASP A 167 11.96 -14.23 14.05
C ASP A 167 11.03 -13.10 13.55
N LEU A 168 11.47 -12.34 12.55
CA LEU A 168 10.67 -11.30 11.89
C LEU A 168 9.65 -11.87 10.90
N GLU A 169 9.77 -13.16 10.56
CA GLU A 169 8.91 -13.87 9.61
C GLU A 169 7.71 -14.58 10.29
N ASP A 170 7.78 -14.84 11.60
CA ASP A 170 6.92 -15.80 12.30
C ASP A 170 5.58 -15.27 12.87
N GLU A 171 5.19 -14.01 12.62
CA GLU A 171 3.79 -13.64 12.83
C GLU A 171 2.94 -14.15 11.66
N SER A 172 2.34 -15.32 11.89
CA SER A 172 1.25 -15.83 11.06
C SER A 172 0.13 -14.80 11.01
N GLU A 173 -0.41 -14.55 9.82
CA GLU A 173 -1.47 -13.55 9.63
C GLU A 173 -2.72 -13.85 10.46
N GLU A 174 -2.87 -15.11 10.88
CA GLU A 174 -3.94 -15.62 11.73
C GLU A 174 -3.88 -15.14 13.18
N GLU A 175 -2.70 -14.78 13.71
CA GLU A 175 -2.55 -14.24 15.07
C GLU A 175 -2.86 -12.73 15.14
N ILE A 176 -2.97 -12.03 14.00
CA ILE A 176 -3.24 -10.59 13.97
C ILE A 176 -4.71 -10.32 14.28
N GLU A 177 -4.96 -9.83 15.49
CA GLU A 177 -6.30 -9.41 15.94
C GLU A 177 -6.78 -8.18 15.14
N ILE A 178 -7.97 -8.27 14.54
CA ILE A 178 -8.61 -7.17 13.82
C ILE A 178 -9.50 -6.40 14.79
N LYS A 179 -9.02 -5.23 15.24
CA LYS A 179 -9.80 -4.29 16.05
C LYS A 179 -10.13 -3.05 15.23
N THR A 180 -11.40 -2.67 15.17
CA THR A 180 -11.86 -1.49 14.40
C THR A 180 -12.69 -0.49 15.18
N ASP A 181 -13.20 -0.83 16.37
CA ASP A 181 -14.25 -0.03 17.01
C ASP A 181 -13.71 0.99 18.02
N LYS A 182 -13.23 0.54 19.19
CA LYS A 182 -12.80 1.44 20.28
C LYS A 182 -11.64 0.86 21.08
N ALA A 183 -10.44 1.32 20.78
CA ALA A 183 -9.23 0.97 21.52
C ALA A 183 -8.20 2.10 21.38
N PRO A 184 -7.48 2.50 22.45
CA PRO A 184 -6.40 3.47 22.35
C PRO A 184 -5.34 3.01 21.34
N PHE A 185 -5.16 3.76 20.25
CA PHE A 185 -4.29 3.34 19.15
C PHE A 185 -3.22 4.39 18.83
N ILE A 186 -2.04 3.90 18.43
CA ILE A 186 -0.89 4.71 18.00
C ILE A 186 -0.59 4.53 16.51
N GLY A 187 -1.44 3.79 15.79
CA GLY A 187 -1.32 3.65 14.35
C GLY A 187 -2.49 2.90 13.76
N VAL A 188 -2.54 2.89 12.44
CA VAL A 188 -3.51 2.13 11.67
C VAL A 188 -2.82 1.20 10.69
N ALA A 189 -3.50 0.11 10.35
CA ALA A 189 -3.04 -0.83 9.35
C ALA A 189 -4.22 -1.29 8.49
N SER A 190 -3.93 -1.79 7.28
CA SER A 190 -4.99 -2.38 6.47
C SER A 190 -5.45 -3.71 7.06
N GLN A 191 -6.72 -4.07 6.81
CA GLN A 191 -7.23 -5.41 7.07
C GLN A 191 -6.89 -6.41 5.96
N SER A 192 -6.50 -5.92 4.78
CA SER A 192 -6.13 -6.75 3.64
C SER A 192 -4.90 -7.60 3.96
N ARG A 193 -4.98 -8.91 3.71
CA ARG A 193 -3.86 -9.86 3.83
C ARG A 193 -3.14 -10.11 2.50
N SER A 194 -3.54 -9.41 1.44
CA SER A 194 -2.95 -9.59 0.12
C SER A 194 -1.50 -9.12 0.07
N ARG A 195 -0.71 -9.80 -0.77
CA ARG A 195 0.65 -9.35 -1.10
C ARG A 195 0.59 -8.05 -1.90
N SER A 196 1.51 -7.15 -1.58
CA SER A 196 1.62 -5.84 -2.19
C SER A 196 2.55 -5.82 -3.41
N VAL A 197 2.28 -4.92 -4.35
CA VAL A 197 3.19 -4.58 -5.46
C VAL A 197 4.23 -3.54 -5.03
N VAL A 198 3.88 -2.70 -4.06
CA VAL A 198 4.78 -1.71 -3.44
C VAL A 198 5.32 -2.25 -2.11
N ALA A 199 6.52 -1.83 -1.69
CA ALA A 199 7.04 -2.15 -0.36
C ALA A 199 6.96 -0.92 0.57
N TYR A 200 6.47 -1.11 1.79
CA TYR A 200 6.47 -0.08 2.84
C TYR A 200 7.46 -0.48 3.95
N TYR A 201 8.59 0.22 4.09
CA TYR A 201 9.73 -0.22 4.93
C TYR A 201 10.20 -1.66 4.63
N GLY A 202 10.22 -2.05 3.34
CA GLY A 202 10.58 -3.40 2.91
C GLY A 202 9.48 -4.45 3.13
N ILE A 203 8.29 -4.03 3.57
CA ILE A 203 7.14 -4.91 3.84
C ILE A 203 6.28 -5.01 2.60
N GLU A 204 6.04 -6.24 2.13
CA GLU A 204 5.24 -6.51 0.92
C GLU A 204 3.86 -7.12 1.25
N ASN A 205 3.31 -6.86 2.43
CA ASN A 205 2.01 -7.33 2.85
C ASN A 205 1.21 -6.20 3.52
N HIS A 206 0.00 -5.96 3.03
CA HIS A 206 -0.81 -4.82 3.47
C HIS A 206 -1.17 -4.87 4.96
N SER A 207 -1.41 -6.07 5.52
CA SER A 207 -1.78 -6.24 6.92
C SER A 207 -0.65 -5.86 7.88
N LYS A 208 0.60 -5.96 7.40
CA LYS A 208 1.83 -5.65 8.13
C LYS A 208 2.28 -4.19 7.96
N TRP A 209 1.60 -3.40 7.13
CA TRP A 209 1.84 -1.96 6.99
C TRP A 209 1.20 -1.23 8.15
N ILE A 210 2.03 -0.65 9.01
CA ILE A 210 1.56 0.12 10.15
C ILE A 210 1.89 1.59 9.94
N PHE A 211 0.85 2.39 9.77
CA PHE A 211 0.94 3.82 9.68
C PHE A 211 0.83 4.44 11.07
N THR A 212 1.98 4.82 11.63
CA THR A 212 2.10 5.40 12.97
C THR A 212 2.81 6.76 12.89
N PRO A 213 2.55 7.75 13.78
CA PRO A 213 3.36 8.95 13.84
C PRO A 213 4.77 8.70 14.34
N LEU A 214 5.06 7.53 14.93
CA LEU A 214 6.39 7.16 15.38
C LEU A 214 7.29 6.81 14.19
N PHE A 215 8.61 6.87 14.40
CA PHE A 215 9.61 6.40 13.42
C PHE A 215 9.53 7.09 12.05
N ARG A 216 9.08 8.36 12.00
CA ARG A 216 8.88 9.11 10.75
C ARG A 216 10.03 10.02 10.37
N GLY A 217 10.85 10.42 11.34
CA GLY A 217 12.08 11.18 11.16
C GLY A 217 11.92 12.60 10.61
N ALA A 218 12.60 13.56 11.25
CA ALA A 218 13.40 14.56 10.54
C ALA A 218 14.93 14.34 10.80
N GLY A 219 15.27 13.15 11.30
CA GLY A 219 16.58 12.70 11.73
C GLY A 219 16.43 11.32 12.41
N VAL A 220 17.53 10.60 12.62
CA VAL A 220 17.54 9.28 13.27
C VAL A 220 17.52 9.42 14.80
N SER A 221 16.65 8.66 15.49
CA SER A 221 16.80 8.42 16.92
C SER A 221 17.89 7.37 17.10
N SER A 222 19.13 7.82 16.99
CA SER A 222 20.21 7.10 17.65
C SER A 222 20.04 7.29 19.16
N VAL A 223 20.12 6.21 19.93
CA VAL A 223 20.69 6.31 21.28
C VAL A 223 22.18 6.65 21.09
N ASN A 224 22.48 7.89 20.67
CA ASN A 224 23.83 8.48 20.65
C ASN A 224 23.75 9.99 20.32
N PRO A 225 24.49 10.88 21.01
CA PRO A 225 24.35 12.33 20.91
C PRO A 225 25.33 12.90 19.89
N GLN A 226 24.93 13.08 18.62
CA GLN A 226 25.43 14.12 17.70
C GLN A 226 24.87 13.95 16.27
N GLY A 227 23.93 14.85 15.92
CA GLY A 227 23.69 15.49 14.61
C GLY A 227 23.59 14.69 13.30
N GLY A 228 22.45 14.83 12.59
CA GLY A 228 22.41 14.68 11.11
C GLY A 228 21.06 14.37 10.44
N ILE A 229 20.45 15.40 9.84
CA ILE A 229 19.60 15.56 8.61
C ILE A 229 18.42 14.57 8.28
N PRO A 230 17.24 15.05 7.77
CA PRO A 230 16.02 14.25 7.51
C PRO A 230 16.06 13.35 6.27
N ASN A 231 15.46 12.15 6.35
CA ASN A 231 15.11 11.33 5.19
C ASN A 231 13.65 10.86 5.26
N THR A 232 12.87 11.19 4.23
CA THR A 232 11.58 10.53 3.91
C THR A 232 11.89 9.16 3.29
N PRO A 233 11.17 8.07 3.63
CA PRO A 233 11.46 6.76 3.07
C PRO A 233 11.30 6.75 1.53
N PRO A 234 12.29 6.25 0.77
CA PRO A 234 12.19 6.17 -0.68
C PRO A 234 11.15 5.13 -1.08
N ILE A 235 10.17 5.54 -1.90
CA ILE A 235 9.25 4.62 -2.59
C ILE A 235 10.09 3.86 -3.62
N ARG A 236 10.40 2.58 -3.37
CA ARG A 236 11.02 1.72 -4.38
C ARG A 236 9.96 1.41 -5.44
N THR A 237 10.05 2.02 -6.61
CA THR A 237 9.31 1.52 -7.77
C THR A 237 9.97 0.24 -8.26
N PRO A 238 9.22 -0.85 -8.49
CA PRO A 238 9.79 -2.07 -9.03
C PRO A 238 10.45 -1.78 -10.37
N THR A 239 11.71 -2.19 -10.51
CA THR A 239 12.52 -2.03 -11.72
C THR A 239 11.91 -2.88 -12.83
N PRO A 240 11.73 -2.38 -14.08
CA PRO A 240 11.32 -3.23 -15.19
C PRO A 240 12.42 -4.27 -15.47
N ASN A 241 12.02 -5.53 -15.65
CA ASN A 241 12.92 -6.64 -15.99
C ASN A 241 13.81 -6.27 -17.20
N PRO A 242 15.12 -6.57 -17.19
CA PRO A 242 15.96 -6.35 -18.35
C PRO A 242 15.49 -7.27 -19.50
N THR A 243 15.19 -6.66 -20.64
CA THR A 243 14.89 -7.36 -21.90
C THR A 243 16.05 -8.32 -22.23
N PRO A 244 15.80 -9.58 -22.60
CA PRO A 244 16.87 -10.49 -23.01
C PRO A 244 17.53 -9.93 -24.28
N SER A 245 18.84 -9.70 -24.19
CA SER A 245 19.67 -9.33 -25.33
C SER A 245 19.71 -10.51 -26.30
N ARG A 246 19.40 -10.22 -27.57
CA ARG A 246 19.55 -11.14 -28.68
C ARG A 246 20.96 -11.06 -29.26
#